data_AF-A0A8S3BWJ0-F1
#
_entry.id   AF-A0A8S3BWJ0-F1
#
_cell.length_a   1.000
_cell.length_b   1.000
_cell.length_c   1.000
_cell.angle_alpha   90.00
_cell.angle_beta   90.00
_cell.angle_gamma   90.00
#
_symmetry.space_group_name_H-M   'P 1'
#
loop_
_entity.id
_entity.type
_entity.pdbx_description
1 polymer ?
#
loop_
_entity_poly.entity_id
_entity_poly.type
_entity_poly.pdbx_seq_one_letter_code
_entity_poly.pdbx_strand_id
1 'polypeptide(L)'
;MKLTAAPKQKRYRENLKRKGRHNTMKAKNRERMQNFRSKLSNFQREQYRNHDAAARKRARAASKHQSNASFGSKQSLGKSVKKVKKNLPQDPAKQKLVIQAIAQSIGLLGPSLHKRNTRHLSCKLKDDIVKFYCRDDISYQMPGKRDTIVDRQNGTKSTHQKRILLYNIREVHQLFLSERSGSALDPSKTSFAELRPQYVMIKALMSHRIKVEGNIVDFTIKIQWLQWTNNNGRSEKEESEGTVKSCVQHLSSLIQQYLSHVFIKRAQSSLFEELKESTDDKKVLLQVDYAENFAMDQQDAIQSTYWNTRMLSIFTAHAWCGANNYSFALVSDNVTHDKYCVAACLNNIITKLKQYLPDLEEIVFFSDGAASQFKQRYLLQNMTRMMVEHTLKLSWNFFAISHGKGVVDAIGGMVKQMVWKEIMTKKQCRS
;
A
#
# COMPACT_ATOMS: atom_id res chain seq x y z
N MET A 1 40.50 24.36 0.60
CA MET A 1 40.30 24.62 2.05
C MET A 1 41.27 25.69 2.53
N LYS A 2 40.81 26.72 3.27
CA LYS A 2 41.69 27.73 3.88
C LYS A 2 42.56 27.06 4.96
N LEU A 3 43.89 27.10 4.80
CA LEU A 3 44.83 26.56 5.80
C LEU A 3 44.64 27.26 7.14
N THR A 4 44.53 26.48 8.22
CA THR A 4 44.49 27.01 9.59
C THR A 4 45.82 27.66 9.99
N ALA A 5 45.82 28.46 11.05
CA ALA A 5 46.98 29.27 11.43
C ALA A 5 48.26 28.45 11.71
N ALA A 6 48.12 27.26 12.34
CA ALA A 6 49.25 26.39 12.65
C ALA A 6 50.00 25.85 11.41
N PRO A 7 49.32 25.25 10.40
CA PRO A 7 49.98 24.81 9.18
C PRO A 7 50.56 25.98 8.34
N LYS A 8 49.93 27.17 8.35
CA LYS A 8 50.52 28.37 7.74
C LYS A 8 51.85 28.73 8.39
N GLN A 9 51.90 28.72 9.73
CA GLN A 9 53.11 29.04 10.48
C GLN A 9 54.21 27.98 10.32
N LYS A 10 53.84 26.70 10.18
CA LYS A 10 54.77 25.61 9.87
C LYS A 10 55.42 25.79 8.49
N ARG A 11 54.60 26.04 7.44
CA ARG A 11 55.10 26.34 6.09
C ARG A 11 55.99 27.57 6.04
N TYR A 12 55.65 28.63 6.78
CA TYR A 12 56.49 29.82 6.88
C TYR A 12 57.87 29.50 7.48
N ARG A 13 57.93 28.69 8.55
CA ARG A 13 59.19 28.25 9.17
C ARG A 13 60.01 27.36 8.22
N GLU A 14 59.38 26.47 7.48
CA GLU A 14 60.04 25.62 6.48
C GLU A 14 60.60 26.44 5.31
N ASN A 15 59.86 27.44 4.82
CA ASN A 15 60.34 28.37 3.80
C ASN A 15 61.52 29.21 4.29
N LEU A 16 61.52 29.64 5.56
CA LEU A 16 62.65 30.32 6.18
C LEU A 16 63.90 29.44 6.24
N LYS A 17 63.74 28.13 6.49
CA LYS A 17 64.84 27.16 6.47
C LYS A 17 65.37 26.94 5.06
N ARG A 18 64.49 26.75 4.07
CA ARG A 18 64.89 26.61 2.64
C ARG A 18 65.68 27.81 2.12
N LYS A 19 65.33 29.03 2.56
CA LYS A 19 66.04 30.26 2.16
C LYS A 19 67.32 30.55 2.96
N GLY A 20 67.76 29.65 3.85
CA GLY A 20 68.95 29.84 4.70
C GLY A 20 68.82 30.93 5.79
N ARG A 21 67.69 31.67 5.83
CA ARG A 21 67.46 32.82 6.72
C ARG A 21 66.97 32.44 8.12
N HIS A 22 66.76 31.17 8.39
CA HIS A 22 66.26 30.69 9.68
C HIS A 22 67.25 30.96 10.83
N ASN A 23 68.54 30.74 10.61
CA ASN A 23 69.56 30.91 11.64
C ASN A 23 69.88 32.40 11.88
N THR A 24 69.92 33.21 10.82
CA THR A 24 70.11 34.67 10.92
C THR A 24 68.93 35.35 11.63
N MET A 25 67.69 34.92 11.38
CA MET A 25 66.52 35.40 12.12
C MET A 25 66.58 35.02 13.60
N LYS A 26 67.01 33.79 13.94
CA LYS A 26 67.21 33.38 15.34
C LYS A 26 68.29 34.19 16.03
N ALA A 27 69.40 34.49 15.35
CA ALA A 27 70.47 35.33 15.89
C ALA A 27 69.98 36.76 16.17
N LYS A 28 69.34 37.41 15.20
CA LYS A 28 68.73 38.75 15.37
C LYS A 28 67.71 38.80 16.51
N ASN A 29 66.93 37.73 16.71
CA ASN A 29 65.97 37.68 17.80
C ASN A 29 66.67 37.51 19.17
N ARG A 30 67.75 36.73 19.26
CA ARG A 30 68.56 36.63 20.49
C ARG A 30 69.14 37.99 20.86
N GLU A 31 69.68 38.70 19.89
CA GLU A 31 70.23 40.04 20.07
C GLU A 31 69.18 41.05 20.53
N ARG A 32 67.98 41.07 19.90
CA ARG A 32 66.85 41.88 20.36
C ARG A 32 66.45 41.55 21.80
N MET A 33 66.38 40.26 22.15
CA MET A 33 66.02 39.85 23.51
C MET A 33 67.11 40.18 24.52
N GLN A 34 68.38 40.15 24.13
CA GLN A 34 69.50 40.55 24.97
C GLN A 34 69.47 42.06 25.23
N ASN A 35 69.23 42.87 24.19
CA ASN A 35 69.05 44.33 24.30
C ASN A 35 67.79 44.71 25.09
N PHE A 36 66.72 43.92 25.01
CA PHE A 36 65.55 44.13 25.86
C PHE A 36 65.87 43.82 27.32
N ARG A 37 66.59 42.72 27.59
CA ARG A 37 66.97 42.32 28.95
C ARG A 37 67.96 43.28 29.59
N SER A 38 68.89 43.87 28.82
CA SER A 38 69.86 44.84 29.35
C SER A 38 69.17 46.10 29.88
N LYS A 39 68.04 46.50 29.29
CA LYS A 39 67.23 47.67 29.69
C LYS A 39 66.35 47.45 30.93
N LEU A 40 66.23 46.21 31.43
CA LEU A 40 65.40 45.89 32.60
C LEU A 40 66.19 46.02 33.91
N SER A 41 65.52 46.50 34.97
CA SER A 41 66.03 46.48 36.35
C SER A 41 66.22 45.04 36.85
N ASN A 42 67.09 44.84 37.85
CA ASN A 42 67.35 43.51 38.43
C ASN A 42 66.07 42.80 38.91
N PHE A 43 65.14 43.55 39.53
CA PHE A 43 63.85 43.02 39.98
C PHE A 43 62.97 42.54 38.80
N GLN A 44 62.92 43.34 37.72
CA GLN A 44 62.15 43.00 36.52
C GLN A 44 62.77 41.81 35.75
N ARG A 45 64.10 41.68 35.75
CA ARG A 45 64.80 40.52 35.17
C ARG A 45 64.47 39.24 35.93
N GLU A 46 64.36 39.30 37.25
CA GLU A 46 63.99 38.16 38.08
C GLU A 46 62.53 37.73 37.86
N GLN A 47 61.59 38.69 37.83
CA GLN A 47 60.20 38.43 37.45
C GLN A 47 60.09 37.79 36.06
N TYR A 48 60.86 38.30 35.09
CA TYR A 48 60.91 37.73 33.74
C TYR A 48 61.48 36.30 33.72
N ARG A 49 62.54 36.03 34.49
CA ARG A 49 63.13 34.68 34.64
C ARG A 49 62.14 33.71 35.27
N ASN A 50 61.43 34.12 36.33
CA ASN A 50 60.42 33.30 36.99
C ASN A 50 59.24 33.01 36.06
N HIS A 51 58.80 34.00 35.27
CA HIS A 51 57.77 33.82 34.27
C HIS A 51 58.21 32.87 33.13
N ASP A 52 59.44 32.99 32.62
CA ASP A 52 59.99 32.07 31.61
C ASP A 52 60.17 30.65 32.16
N ALA A 53 60.62 30.51 33.41
CA ALA A 53 60.74 29.23 34.10
C ALA A 53 59.37 28.55 34.30
N ALA A 54 58.35 29.31 34.72
CA ALA A 54 56.98 28.83 34.85
C ALA A 54 56.39 28.42 33.49
N ALA A 55 56.62 29.20 32.44
CA ALA A 55 56.20 28.87 31.08
C ALA A 55 56.87 27.57 30.57
N ARG A 56 58.17 27.39 30.81
CA ARG A 56 58.89 26.15 30.48
C ARG A 56 58.39 24.96 31.28
N LYS A 57 58.06 25.14 32.57
CA LYS A 57 57.48 24.10 33.42
C LYS A 57 56.10 23.66 32.90
N ARG A 58 55.24 24.62 32.50
CA ARG A 58 53.93 24.33 31.86
C ARG A 58 54.09 23.61 30.51
N ALA A 59 55.03 24.03 29.68
CA ALA A 59 55.31 23.38 28.39
C ALA A 59 55.83 21.94 28.56
N ARG A 60 56.70 21.70 29.55
CA ARG A 60 57.18 20.35 29.90
C ARG A 60 56.05 19.47 30.46
N ALA A 61 55.18 20.03 31.32
CA ALA A 61 54.01 19.32 31.84
C ALA A 61 53.01 18.94 30.72
N ALA A 62 52.79 19.84 29.76
CA ALA A 62 51.96 19.57 28.58
C ALA A 62 52.55 18.47 27.66
N SER A 63 53.88 18.34 27.61
CA SER A 63 54.56 17.26 26.89
C SER A 63 54.52 15.91 27.61
N LYS A 64 54.33 15.89 28.94
CA LYS A 64 54.37 14.66 29.76
C LYS A 64 53.01 13.94 29.83
N HIS A 65 51.90 14.64 29.61
CA HIS A 65 50.57 14.05 29.45
C HIS A 65 50.28 13.76 27.98
N GLN A 66 50.95 12.77 27.42
CA GLN A 66 50.49 12.11 26.21
C GLN A 66 49.65 10.90 26.61
N SER A 67 48.47 11.16 27.19
CA SER A 67 47.42 10.15 27.25
C SER A 67 46.76 10.07 25.88
N ASN A 68 46.37 8.86 25.46
CA ASN A 68 45.80 8.49 24.16
C ASN A 68 44.51 9.27 23.78
N ALA A 69 44.62 10.56 23.52
CA ALA A 69 43.56 11.37 22.98
C ALA A 69 44.06 11.95 21.65
N SER A 70 43.40 11.56 20.55
CA SER A 70 43.68 12.02 19.18
C SER A 70 43.67 13.57 18.99
N PHE A 71 43.31 14.33 20.04
CA PHE A 71 43.27 15.79 20.08
C PHE A 71 44.35 16.36 21.01
N GLY A 72 45.23 17.21 20.47
CA GLY A 72 46.38 17.77 21.20
C GLY A 72 46.08 18.78 22.33
N SER A 73 44.81 19.12 22.58
CA SER A 73 44.40 19.86 23.79
C SER A 73 42.90 19.72 24.07
N LYS A 74 42.48 19.88 25.34
CA LYS A 74 41.05 19.88 25.72
C LYS A 74 40.25 20.95 24.98
N GLN A 75 40.85 22.11 24.71
CA GLN A 75 40.21 23.19 23.94
C GLN A 75 40.00 22.81 22.46
N SER A 76 40.87 21.98 21.88
CA SER A 76 40.73 21.52 20.50
C SER A 76 39.59 20.52 20.31
N LEU A 77 39.39 19.64 21.30
CA LEU A 77 38.23 18.73 21.34
C LEU A 77 36.92 19.52 21.42
N GLY A 78 36.81 20.46 22.37
CA GLY A 78 35.59 21.26 22.55
C GLY A 78 35.20 22.07 21.30
N LYS A 79 36.17 22.62 20.58
CA LYS A 79 35.94 23.31 19.30
C LYS A 79 35.41 22.37 18.22
N SER A 80 35.93 21.14 18.16
CA SER A 80 35.50 20.12 17.20
C SER A 80 34.07 19.64 17.50
N VAL A 81 33.77 19.37 18.78
CA VAL A 81 32.41 18.99 19.23
C VAL A 81 31.41 20.10 18.91
N LYS A 82 31.74 21.37 19.17
CA LYS A 82 30.85 22.51 18.87
C LYS A 82 30.53 22.61 17.37
N LYS A 83 31.50 22.30 16.50
CA LYS A 83 31.31 22.29 15.05
C LYS A 83 30.37 21.16 14.60
N VAL A 84 30.50 19.97 15.19
CA VAL A 84 29.61 18.84 14.91
C VAL A 84 28.20 19.11 15.42
N LYS A 85 28.07 19.60 16.67
CA LYS A 85 26.76 19.90 17.29
C LYS A 85 25.92 20.89 16.50
N LYS A 86 26.55 21.87 15.83
CA LYS A 86 25.85 22.84 14.97
C LYS A 86 25.15 22.18 13.76
N ASN A 87 25.64 21.03 13.29
CA ASN A 87 25.12 20.34 12.12
C ASN A 87 24.21 19.15 12.47
N LEU A 88 23.96 18.89 13.75
CA LEU A 88 23.02 17.85 14.16
C LEU A 88 21.57 18.36 14.10
N PRO A 89 20.58 17.47 13.89
CA PRO A 89 19.15 17.84 13.95
C PRO A 89 18.78 18.52 15.27
N GLN A 90 17.76 19.39 15.32
CA GLN A 90 17.36 20.06 16.57
C GLN A 90 16.61 19.13 17.56
N ASP A 91 15.88 18.15 17.03
CA ASP A 91 15.11 17.17 17.81
C ASP A 91 16.04 16.18 18.57
N PRO A 92 15.94 16.09 19.91
CA PRO A 92 16.76 15.21 20.74
C PRO A 92 16.70 13.73 20.35
N ALA A 93 15.54 13.23 19.91
CA ALA A 93 15.38 11.83 19.52
C ALA A 93 16.16 11.50 18.24
N LYS A 94 16.10 12.41 17.26
CA LYS A 94 16.85 12.31 16.00
C LYS A 94 18.35 12.50 16.22
N GLN A 95 18.76 13.39 17.13
CA GLN A 95 20.17 13.53 17.52
C GLN A 95 20.73 12.21 18.05
N LYS A 96 20.00 11.54 18.95
CA LYS A 96 20.44 10.27 19.55
C LYS A 96 20.63 9.18 18.51
N LEU A 97 19.70 9.03 17.57
CA LEU A 97 19.78 8.04 16.48
C LEU A 97 20.97 8.30 15.56
N VAL A 98 21.20 9.54 15.14
CA VAL A 98 22.33 9.90 14.27
C VAL A 98 23.67 9.64 14.97
N ILE A 99 23.78 9.99 16.25
CA ILE A 99 24.99 9.73 17.03
C ILE A 99 25.22 8.22 17.21
N GLN A 100 24.17 7.44 17.45
CA GLN A 100 24.26 5.97 17.55
C GLN A 100 24.74 5.34 16.24
N ALA A 101 24.21 5.78 15.08
CA ALA A 101 24.64 5.30 13.77
C ALA A 101 26.10 5.65 13.47
N ILE A 102 26.55 6.87 13.82
CA ILE A 102 27.95 7.29 13.68
C ILE A 102 28.86 6.50 14.64
N ALA A 103 28.42 6.23 15.87
CA ALA A 103 29.18 5.44 16.82
C ALA A 103 29.30 3.97 16.36
N GLN A 104 28.28 3.41 15.73
CA GLN A 104 28.33 2.08 15.10
C GLN A 104 29.30 2.05 13.91
N SER A 105 29.30 3.07 13.04
CA SER A 105 30.21 3.10 11.87
C SER A 105 31.68 3.25 12.25
N ILE A 106 31.97 3.85 13.41
CA ILE A 106 33.33 4.00 13.96
C ILE A 106 33.71 2.77 14.81
N GLY A 107 32.79 1.81 15.01
CA GLY A 107 33.04 0.57 15.77
C GLY A 107 33.05 0.74 17.29
N LEU A 108 32.50 1.85 17.81
CA LEU A 108 32.36 2.10 19.26
C LEU A 108 31.15 1.38 19.88
N LEU A 109 30.14 1.07 19.05
CA LEU A 109 28.99 0.26 19.42
C LEU A 109 29.00 -0.99 18.55
N GLY A 110 28.77 -2.16 19.15
CA GLY A 110 28.57 -3.40 18.39
C GLY A 110 27.41 -3.28 17.39
N PRO A 111 27.37 -4.12 16.34
CA PRO A 111 26.22 -4.16 15.44
C PRO A 111 24.96 -4.36 16.28
N SER A 112 23.91 -3.62 15.94
CA SER A 112 22.59 -3.74 16.56
C SER A 112 22.23 -5.21 16.82
N LEU A 113 21.90 -5.55 18.08
CA LEU A 113 21.44 -6.88 18.48
C LEU A 113 20.09 -7.28 17.82
N HIS A 114 19.55 -6.46 16.92
CA HIS A 114 18.53 -6.90 15.97
C HIS A 114 19.17 -7.72 14.85
N LYS A 115 19.56 -8.96 15.17
CA LYS A 115 19.50 -10.01 14.16
C LYS A 115 18.02 -10.11 13.75
N ARG A 116 17.68 -9.62 12.55
CA ARG A 116 16.42 -10.06 11.92
C ARG A 116 16.49 -11.57 11.91
N ASN A 117 15.66 -12.24 12.70
CA ASN A 117 15.37 -13.64 12.52
C ASN A 117 14.71 -13.76 11.14
N THR A 118 15.50 -13.87 10.07
CA THR A 118 15.02 -14.37 8.80
C THR A 118 14.69 -15.83 9.04
N ARG A 119 13.45 -16.07 9.50
CA ARG A 119 12.89 -17.41 9.59
C ARG A 119 12.91 -17.98 8.17
N HIS A 120 13.91 -18.77 7.86
CA HIS A 120 14.02 -19.37 6.54
C HIS A 120 12.90 -20.39 6.39
N LEU A 121 12.03 -20.17 5.40
CA LEU A 121 11.04 -21.17 5.02
C LEU A 121 11.77 -22.43 4.56
N SER A 122 11.29 -23.59 5.00
CA SER A 122 11.84 -24.88 4.57
C SER A 122 11.69 -25.05 3.05
N CYS A 123 12.61 -25.80 2.43
CA CYS A 123 12.53 -26.11 0.99
C CYS A 123 11.18 -26.74 0.62
N LYS A 124 10.72 -27.71 1.43
CA LYS A 124 9.41 -28.35 1.27
C LYS A 124 8.26 -27.34 1.23
N LEU A 125 8.24 -26.37 2.14
CA LEU A 125 7.20 -25.33 2.15
C LEU A 125 7.25 -24.45 0.91
N LYS A 126 8.45 -24.12 0.40
CA LYS A 126 8.57 -23.34 -0.84
C LYS A 126 8.02 -24.11 -2.03
N ASP A 127 8.32 -25.40 -2.13
CA ASP A 127 7.82 -26.26 -3.19
C ASP A 127 6.29 -26.43 -3.10
N ASP A 128 5.75 -26.58 -1.89
CA ASP A 128 4.30 -26.65 -1.67
C ASP A 128 3.60 -25.35 -2.10
N ILE A 129 4.19 -24.17 -1.82
CA ILE A 129 3.66 -22.87 -2.26
C ILE A 129 3.66 -22.78 -3.80
N VAL A 130 4.75 -23.19 -4.45
CA VAL A 130 4.84 -23.20 -5.92
C VAL A 130 3.81 -24.13 -6.53
N LYS A 131 3.65 -25.34 -5.99
CA LYS A 131 2.63 -26.31 -6.42
C LYS A 131 1.22 -25.75 -6.22
N PHE A 132 0.97 -25.10 -5.08
CA PHE A 132 -0.32 -24.48 -4.80
C PHE A 132 -0.70 -23.42 -5.83
N TYR A 133 0.25 -22.54 -6.19
CA TYR A 133 0.06 -21.56 -7.25
C TYR A 133 -0.28 -22.19 -8.61
N CYS A 134 0.20 -23.41 -8.88
CA CYS A 134 0.00 -24.11 -10.14
C CYS A 134 -1.24 -25.03 -10.16
N ARG A 135 -2.04 -25.08 -9.09
CA ARG A 135 -3.30 -25.83 -9.12
C ARG A 135 -4.32 -25.13 -10.01
N ASP A 136 -5.13 -25.91 -10.71
CA ASP A 136 -6.14 -25.40 -11.66
C ASP A 136 -7.26 -24.60 -10.97
N ASP A 137 -7.50 -24.85 -9.67
CA ASP A 137 -8.43 -24.07 -8.85
C ASP A 137 -7.85 -22.73 -8.38
N ILE A 138 -6.54 -22.51 -8.46
CA ILE A 138 -5.85 -21.27 -8.03
C ILE A 138 -5.41 -20.43 -9.23
N SER A 139 -4.91 -21.07 -10.28
CA SER A 139 -4.55 -20.41 -11.53
C SER A 139 -5.01 -21.23 -12.73
N TYR A 140 -5.53 -20.55 -13.75
CA TYR A 140 -5.95 -21.17 -15.00
C TYR A 140 -4.81 -21.17 -16.02
N GLN A 141 -4.52 -22.31 -16.64
CA GLN A 141 -3.50 -22.42 -17.69
C GLN A 141 -4.01 -21.86 -19.02
N MET A 142 -3.24 -20.97 -19.64
CA MET A 142 -3.60 -20.39 -20.93
C MET A 142 -3.62 -21.48 -22.02
N PRO A 143 -4.66 -21.52 -22.88
CA PRO A 143 -4.82 -22.59 -23.87
C PRO A 143 -3.90 -22.42 -25.10
N GLY A 144 -3.38 -21.22 -25.35
CA GLY A 144 -2.62 -20.91 -26.55
C GLY A 144 -1.21 -21.52 -26.53
N LYS A 145 -0.82 -22.27 -27.56
CA LYS A 145 0.54 -22.84 -27.70
C LYS A 145 1.67 -21.79 -27.69
N ARG A 146 1.36 -20.53 -28.00
CA ARG A 146 2.29 -19.38 -27.96
C ARG A 146 2.35 -18.70 -26.59
N ASP A 147 1.45 -19.05 -25.67
CA ASP A 147 1.37 -18.48 -24.33
C ASP A 147 2.33 -19.18 -23.38
N THR A 148 3.60 -19.22 -23.74
CA THR A 148 4.67 -19.81 -22.95
C THR A 148 5.62 -18.74 -22.41
N ILE A 149 6.18 -18.97 -21.24
CA ILE A 149 7.28 -18.19 -20.66
C ILE A 149 8.49 -19.12 -20.54
N VAL A 150 9.63 -18.64 -21.03
CA VAL A 150 10.92 -19.34 -20.88
C VAL A 150 11.57 -18.83 -19.59
N ASP A 151 11.60 -19.68 -18.58
CA ASP A 151 12.31 -19.42 -17.33
C ASP A 151 13.74 -19.98 -17.42
N ARG A 152 14.71 -19.19 -16.95
CA ARG A 152 16.14 -19.55 -16.92
C ARG A 152 16.58 -19.61 -15.47
N GLN A 153 16.56 -20.80 -14.89
CA GLN A 153 17.07 -21.04 -13.55
C GLN A 153 18.36 -21.87 -13.64
N ASN A 154 19.42 -21.43 -12.96
CA ASN A 154 20.71 -22.13 -12.86
C ASN A 154 21.29 -22.61 -14.21
N GLY A 155 21.18 -21.77 -15.25
CA GLY A 155 21.71 -22.08 -16.59
C GLY A 155 20.85 -23.06 -17.42
N THR A 156 19.78 -23.61 -16.85
CA THR A 156 18.87 -24.51 -17.56
C THR A 156 17.66 -23.74 -18.08
N LYS A 157 17.33 -23.88 -19.37
CA LYS A 157 16.13 -23.29 -19.97
C LYS A 157 14.95 -24.23 -19.77
N SER A 158 13.91 -23.75 -19.10
CA SER A 158 12.65 -24.47 -18.96
C SER A 158 11.51 -23.62 -19.55
N THR A 159 10.67 -24.23 -20.38
CA THR A 159 9.53 -23.55 -21.02
C THR A 159 8.27 -23.95 -20.27
N HIS A 160 7.58 -22.97 -19.69
CA HIS A 160 6.35 -23.17 -18.92
C HIS A 160 5.19 -22.49 -19.62
N GLN A 161 4.03 -23.13 -19.63
CA GLN A 161 2.80 -22.49 -20.09
C GLN A 161 2.40 -21.38 -19.11
N LYS A 162 1.98 -20.23 -19.63
CA LYS A 162 1.45 -19.13 -18.82
C LYS A 162 0.20 -19.60 -18.08
N ARG A 163 0.10 -19.21 -16.83
CA ARG A 163 -1.08 -19.40 -15.99
C ARG A 163 -1.57 -18.05 -15.48
N ILE A 164 -2.86 -17.93 -15.26
CA ILE A 164 -3.54 -16.71 -14.82
C ILE A 164 -4.11 -16.96 -13.44
N LEU A 165 -3.66 -16.19 -12.45
CA LEU A 165 -4.25 -16.25 -11.12
C LEU A 165 -5.73 -15.88 -11.16
N LEU A 166 -6.56 -16.75 -10.60
CA LEU A 166 -8.01 -16.53 -10.47
C LEU A 166 -8.33 -15.53 -9.36
N TYR A 167 -7.52 -15.53 -8.29
CA TYR A 167 -7.67 -14.68 -7.11
C TYR A 167 -6.52 -13.66 -7.00
N ASN A 168 -6.70 -12.64 -6.17
CA ASN A 168 -5.58 -11.76 -5.83
C ASN A 168 -4.62 -12.45 -4.84
N ILE A 169 -3.37 -11.98 -4.74
CA ILE A 169 -2.34 -12.62 -3.91
C ILE A 169 -2.76 -12.74 -2.44
N ARG A 170 -3.57 -11.80 -1.92
CA ARG A 170 -4.05 -11.84 -0.54
C ARG A 170 -5.02 -13.00 -0.32
N GLU A 171 -5.96 -13.20 -1.24
CA GLU A 171 -6.92 -14.31 -1.22
C GLU A 171 -6.21 -15.65 -1.39
N VAL A 172 -5.28 -15.78 -2.34
CA VAL A 172 -4.51 -17.03 -2.54
C VAL A 172 -3.71 -17.38 -1.28
N HIS A 173 -3.13 -16.38 -0.62
CA HIS A 173 -2.40 -16.59 0.64
C HIS A 173 -3.35 -17.08 1.74
N GLN A 174 -4.53 -16.47 1.87
CA GLN A 174 -5.51 -16.91 2.88
C GLN A 174 -6.04 -18.32 2.60
N LEU A 175 -6.29 -18.66 1.33
CA LEU A 175 -6.69 -20.01 0.92
C LEU A 175 -5.60 -21.03 1.27
N PHE A 176 -4.34 -20.73 0.93
CA PHE A 176 -3.20 -21.57 1.28
C PHE A 176 -3.10 -21.82 2.79
N LEU A 177 -3.29 -20.78 3.61
CA LEU A 177 -3.29 -20.92 5.07
C LEU A 177 -4.49 -21.72 5.58
N SER A 178 -5.67 -21.55 4.98
CA SER A 178 -6.87 -22.29 5.41
C SER A 178 -6.80 -23.79 5.12
N GLU A 179 -6.14 -24.19 4.03
CA GLU A 179 -5.93 -25.60 3.68
C GLU A 179 -4.78 -26.25 4.48
N ARG A 180 -3.87 -25.43 4.99
CA ARG A 180 -2.69 -25.87 5.74
C ARG A 180 -2.96 -25.71 7.23
N SER A 181 -3.56 -26.74 7.84
CA SER A 181 -3.87 -26.75 9.27
C SER A 181 -2.61 -26.59 10.15
N GLY A 182 -2.37 -25.38 10.66
CA GLY A 182 -1.64 -25.11 11.90
C GLY A 182 -0.19 -25.60 12.02
N SER A 183 0.64 -25.44 10.98
CA SER A 183 2.09 -25.62 11.17
C SER A 183 2.70 -24.39 11.85
N ALA A 184 3.65 -24.55 12.76
CA ALA A 184 4.29 -23.45 13.50
C ALA A 184 5.08 -22.42 12.65
N LEU A 185 5.07 -22.54 11.31
CA LEU A 185 5.85 -21.72 10.41
C LEU A 185 5.09 -21.39 9.12
N ASP A 186 4.07 -20.56 9.27
CA ASP A 186 3.31 -20.04 8.14
C ASP A 186 4.07 -18.95 7.38
N PRO A 187 4.01 -18.95 6.04
CA PRO A 187 4.65 -17.93 5.23
C PRO A 187 3.98 -16.58 5.46
N SER A 188 4.77 -15.52 5.61
CA SER A 188 4.23 -14.16 5.52
C SER A 188 3.69 -13.91 4.11
N LYS A 189 2.70 -13.04 3.97
CA LYS A 189 2.14 -12.65 2.67
C LYS A 189 3.23 -12.22 1.67
N THR A 190 4.24 -11.49 2.13
CA THR A 190 5.35 -11.02 1.30
C THR A 190 6.20 -12.20 0.80
N SER A 191 6.60 -13.09 1.70
CA SER A 191 7.39 -14.28 1.32
C SER A 191 6.60 -15.21 0.40
N PHE A 192 5.30 -15.35 0.63
CA PHE A 192 4.40 -16.11 -0.23
C PHE A 192 4.33 -15.51 -1.65
N ALA A 193 4.17 -14.19 -1.74
CA ALA A 193 4.11 -13.46 -3.01
C ALA A 193 5.42 -13.55 -3.82
N GLU A 194 6.57 -13.55 -3.15
CA GLU A 194 7.90 -13.71 -3.77
C GLU A 194 8.14 -15.11 -4.34
N LEU A 195 7.52 -16.13 -3.74
CA LEU A 195 7.61 -17.52 -4.19
C LEU A 195 6.66 -17.85 -5.36
N ARG A 196 5.87 -16.87 -5.81
CA ARG A 196 5.02 -17.03 -6.99
C ARG A 196 5.89 -17.22 -8.25
N PRO A 197 5.70 -18.31 -9.01
CA PRO A 197 6.42 -18.51 -10.27
C PRO A 197 6.12 -17.39 -11.27
N GLN A 198 7.11 -16.99 -12.06
CA GLN A 198 6.95 -15.91 -13.06
C GLN A 198 5.90 -16.24 -14.12
N TYR A 199 5.74 -17.53 -14.45
CA TYR A 199 4.75 -17.99 -15.40
C TYR A 199 3.31 -17.97 -14.86
N VAL A 200 3.12 -17.73 -13.56
CA VAL A 200 1.81 -17.52 -12.92
C VAL A 200 1.54 -16.01 -12.83
N MET A 201 0.81 -15.47 -13.81
CA MET A 201 0.56 -14.04 -13.98
C MET A 201 -0.61 -13.54 -13.12
N ILE A 202 -0.50 -12.31 -12.61
CA ILE A 202 -1.61 -11.62 -11.92
C ILE A 202 -2.51 -10.98 -12.97
N LYS A 203 -3.83 -11.11 -12.82
CA LYS A 203 -4.84 -10.52 -13.72
C LYS A 203 -4.62 -9.02 -13.97
N ALA A 204 -4.22 -8.26 -12.95
CA ALA A 204 -3.92 -6.83 -13.04
C ALA A 204 -2.74 -6.48 -13.98
N LEU A 205 -1.77 -7.39 -14.15
CA LEU A 205 -0.62 -7.16 -15.04
C LEU A 205 -0.97 -7.37 -16.52
N MET A 206 -2.21 -7.77 -16.85
CA MET A 206 -2.70 -7.84 -18.22
C MET A 206 -3.19 -6.50 -18.77
N SER A 207 -3.49 -5.53 -17.90
CA SER A 207 -3.82 -4.18 -18.36
C SER A 207 -2.58 -3.51 -18.94
N HIS A 208 -2.73 -2.98 -20.16
CA HIS A 208 -1.68 -2.29 -20.91
C HIS A 208 -0.89 -1.33 -20.03
N ARG A 209 0.44 -1.50 -20.02
CA ARG A 209 1.37 -0.54 -19.40
C ARG A 209 1.25 0.79 -20.14
N ILE A 210 0.46 1.72 -19.63
CA ILE A 210 0.50 3.11 -20.06
C ILE A 210 1.82 3.70 -19.54
N LYS A 211 2.80 3.87 -20.43
CA LYS A 211 3.98 4.68 -20.15
C LYS A 211 3.60 6.14 -20.38
N VAL A 212 3.64 6.95 -19.34
CA VAL A 212 3.50 8.41 -19.47
C VAL A 212 4.87 8.98 -19.82
N GLU A 213 5.08 9.34 -21.09
CA GLU A 213 6.31 9.97 -21.57
C GLU A 213 6.15 11.50 -21.50
N GLY A 214 6.39 12.07 -20.31
CA GLY A 214 6.55 13.52 -20.11
C GLY A 214 5.31 14.40 -20.37
N ASN A 215 5.30 15.61 -19.80
CA ASN A 215 4.28 16.61 -20.09
C ASN A 215 4.65 17.34 -21.38
N ILE A 216 4.05 16.95 -22.51
CA ILE A 216 4.16 17.71 -23.75
C ILE A 216 3.15 18.85 -23.69
N VAL A 217 3.61 20.09 -23.55
CA VAL A 217 2.77 21.30 -23.50
C VAL A 217 2.65 21.89 -24.91
N ASP A 218 2.20 21.07 -25.86
CA ASP A 218 1.84 21.55 -27.20
C ASP A 218 0.37 21.23 -27.46
N PHE A 219 -0.44 22.28 -27.39
CA PHE A 219 -1.89 22.21 -27.53
C PHE A 219 -2.35 22.02 -28.97
N THR A 220 -1.44 22.06 -29.94
CA THR A 220 -1.74 21.92 -31.38
C THR A 220 -1.62 20.49 -31.88
N ILE A 221 -1.03 19.59 -31.09
CA ILE A 221 -0.87 18.17 -31.43
C ILE A 221 -2.26 17.55 -31.66
N LYS A 222 -2.38 16.83 -32.78
CA LYS A 222 -3.55 15.99 -33.06
C LYS A 222 -3.46 14.71 -32.25
N ILE A 223 -4.54 14.39 -31.54
CA ILE A 223 -4.68 13.21 -30.72
C ILE A 223 -6.00 12.51 -31.03
N GLN A 224 -6.02 11.21 -30.77
CA GLN A 224 -7.21 10.38 -30.75
C GLN A 224 -7.47 9.97 -29.30
N TRP A 225 -8.72 10.04 -28.87
CA TRP A 225 -9.14 9.57 -27.56
C TRP A 225 -10.46 8.82 -27.66
N LEU A 226 -10.70 7.98 -26.66
CA LEU A 226 -11.93 7.20 -26.59
C LEU A 226 -12.83 7.79 -25.51
N GLN A 227 -14.11 7.91 -25.81
CA GLN A 227 -15.13 8.40 -24.89
C GLN A 227 -16.31 7.43 -24.84
N TRP A 228 -16.96 7.36 -23.68
CA TRP A 228 -18.21 6.63 -23.55
C TRP A 228 -19.37 7.56 -23.87
N THR A 229 -20.13 7.25 -24.91
CA THR A 229 -21.38 7.93 -25.25
C THR A 229 -22.55 6.99 -25.01
N ASN A 230 -23.72 7.57 -24.75
CA ASN A 230 -24.95 6.80 -24.56
C ASN A 230 -25.82 6.96 -25.80
N ASN A 231 -25.71 6.01 -26.71
CA ASN A 231 -26.53 5.97 -27.92
C ASN A 231 -27.70 5.02 -27.66
N ASN A 232 -28.92 5.54 -27.71
CA ASN A 232 -30.16 4.75 -27.57
C ASN A 232 -30.21 3.84 -26.33
N GLY A 233 -29.64 4.27 -25.20
CA GLY A 233 -29.66 3.53 -23.94
C GLY A 233 -28.55 2.50 -23.78
N ARG A 234 -27.62 2.39 -24.74
CA ARG A 234 -26.40 1.58 -24.63
C ARG A 234 -25.17 2.47 -24.54
N SER A 235 -24.31 2.18 -23.56
CA SER A 235 -23.01 2.83 -23.45
C SER A 235 -22.06 2.23 -24.49
N GLU A 236 -21.67 3.03 -25.46
CA GLU A 236 -20.72 2.66 -26.51
C GLU A 236 -19.46 3.49 -26.39
N LYS A 237 -18.33 2.88 -26.75
CA LYS A 237 -17.03 3.53 -26.70
C LYS A 237 -16.73 4.07 -28.09
N GLU A 238 -16.90 5.36 -28.26
CA GLU A 238 -16.62 6.04 -29.52
C GLU A 238 -15.20 6.59 -29.53
N GLU A 239 -14.58 6.52 -30.70
CA GLU A 239 -13.29 7.13 -30.97
C GLU A 239 -13.51 8.54 -31.51
N SER A 240 -12.89 9.50 -30.82
CA SER A 240 -12.93 10.91 -31.17
C SER A 240 -11.52 11.37 -31.53
N GLU A 241 -11.43 12.25 -32.52
CA GLU A 241 -10.17 12.87 -32.92
C GLU A 241 -10.23 14.39 -32.79
N GLY A 242 -9.08 15.00 -32.53
CA GLY A 242 -9.00 16.45 -32.36
C GLY A 242 -7.63 16.92 -31.91
N THR A 243 -7.54 18.16 -31.45
CA THR A 243 -6.29 18.69 -30.88
C THR A 243 -6.25 18.46 -29.37
N VAL A 244 -5.06 18.51 -28.77
CA VAL A 244 -4.91 18.54 -27.31
C VAL A 244 -5.75 19.67 -26.70
N LYS A 245 -5.81 20.85 -27.34
CA LYS A 245 -6.68 21.96 -26.91
C LYS A 245 -8.16 21.57 -26.83
N SER A 246 -8.71 20.99 -27.90
CA SER A 246 -10.13 20.62 -27.95
C SER A 246 -10.45 19.51 -26.95
N CYS A 247 -9.54 18.54 -26.78
CA CYS A 247 -9.69 17.48 -25.79
C CYS A 247 -9.69 18.04 -24.35
N VAL A 248 -8.80 18.99 -24.04
CA VAL A 248 -8.76 19.61 -22.70
C VAL A 248 -10.01 20.43 -22.44
N GLN A 249 -10.50 21.18 -23.43
CA GLN A 249 -11.76 21.93 -23.31
C GLN A 249 -12.96 21.01 -23.10
N HIS A 250 -13.03 19.91 -23.83
CA HIS A 250 -14.06 18.89 -23.65
C HIS A 250 -13.96 18.22 -22.26
N LEU A 251 -12.76 17.84 -21.81
CA LEU A 251 -12.57 17.31 -20.47
C LEU A 251 -13.01 18.33 -19.40
N SER A 252 -12.72 19.61 -19.63
CA SER A 252 -13.10 20.69 -18.73
C SER A 252 -14.61 20.87 -18.62
N SER A 253 -15.37 20.65 -19.71
CA SER A 253 -16.84 20.67 -19.66
C SER A 253 -17.41 19.48 -18.88
N LEU A 254 -16.73 18.32 -18.90
CA LEU A 254 -17.13 17.14 -18.14
C LEU A 254 -16.80 17.24 -16.64
N ILE A 255 -15.84 18.10 -16.24
CA ILE A 255 -15.41 18.22 -14.84
C ILE A 255 -16.59 18.54 -13.91
N GLN A 256 -17.49 19.44 -14.30
CA GLN A 256 -18.59 19.82 -13.41
C GLN A 256 -19.50 18.63 -13.09
N GLN A 257 -19.95 17.91 -14.12
CA GLN A 257 -20.79 16.71 -13.94
C GLN A 257 -20.05 15.63 -13.15
N TYR A 258 -18.76 15.42 -13.43
CA TYR A 258 -17.92 14.48 -12.69
C TYR A 258 -17.79 14.85 -11.21
N LEU A 259 -17.55 16.12 -10.88
CA LEU A 259 -17.43 16.57 -9.50
C LEU A 259 -18.74 16.40 -8.73
N SER A 260 -19.88 16.70 -9.36
CA SER A 260 -21.20 16.43 -8.76
C SER A 260 -21.41 14.95 -8.49
N HIS A 261 -21.07 14.07 -9.44
CA HIS A 261 -21.13 12.62 -9.26
C HIS A 261 -20.22 12.14 -8.12
N VAL A 262 -18.98 12.64 -8.07
CA VAL A 262 -18.01 12.33 -7.00
C VAL A 262 -18.53 12.77 -5.64
N PHE A 263 -19.14 13.95 -5.55
CA PHE A 263 -19.74 14.45 -4.32
C PHE A 263 -20.88 13.53 -3.85
N ILE A 264 -21.85 13.22 -4.72
CA ILE A 264 -22.99 12.35 -4.40
C ILE A 264 -22.49 10.97 -3.95
N LYS A 265 -21.57 10.37 -4.70
CA LYS A 265 -20.95 9.08 -4.35
C LYS A 265 -20.35 9.12 -2.94
N ARG A 266 -19.55 10.14 -2.64
CA ARG A 266 -18.88 10.26 -1.34
C ARG A 266 -19.87 10.45 -0.21
N ALA A 267 -20.84 11.35 -0.38
CA ALA A 267 -21.86 11.62 0.63
C ALA A 267 -22.70 10.37 0.94
N GLN A 268 -23.14 9.64 -0.08
CA GLN A 268 -23.91 8.40 0.11
C GLN A 268 -23.08 7.27 0.73
N SER A 269 -21.79 7.17 0.36
CA SER A 269 -20.88 6.20 0.98
C SER A 269 -20.60 6.53 2.45
N SER A 270 -20.44 7.82 2.78
CA SER A 270 -20.29 8.26 4.18
C SER A 270 -21.53 7.95 5.00
N LEU A 271 -22.72 8.28 4.49
CA LEU A 271 -23.99 7.94 5.14
C LEU A 271 -24.14 6.42 5.36
N PHE A 272 -23.74 5.61 4.40
CA PHE A 272 -23.79 4.15 4.52
C PHE A 272 -22.92 3.63 5.66
N GLU A 273 -21.67 4.09 5.77
CA GLU A 273 -20.78 3.68 6.86
C GLU A 273 -21.27 4.22 8.23
N GLU A 274 -21.76 5.46 8.29
CA GLU A 274 -22.38 6.02 9.50
C GLU A 274 -23.57 5.18 9.97
N LEU A 275 -24.45 4.80 9.05
CA LEU A 275 -25.61 3.98 9.39
C LEU A 275 -25.23 2.59 9.86
N LYS A 276 -24.18 2.01 9.27
CA LYS A 276 -23.65 0.70 9.65
C LYS A 276 -23.12 0.70 11.09
N GLU A 277 -22.41 1.76 11.47
CA GLU A 277 -21.96 1.96 12.86
C GLU A 277 -23.12 2.24 13.83
N SER A 278 -24.24 2.78 13.34
CA SER A 278 -25.45 3.05 14.14
C SER A 278 -26.39 1.86 14.31
N THR A 279 -26.06 0.68 13.77
CA THR A 279 -26.93 -0.50 13.84
C THR A 279 -26.90 -1.18 15.20
N ASP A 280 -28.04 -1.73 15.60
CA ASP A 280 -28.23 -2.56 16.79
C ASP A 280 -29.30 -3.64 16.53
N ASP A 281 -29.72 -4.37 17.57
CA ASP A 281 -30.72 -5.45 17.44
C ASP A 281 -32.13 -4.95 17.06
N LYS A 282 -32.39 -3.64 17.20
CA LYS A 282 -33.67 -2.98 16.87
C LYS A 282 -33.65 -2.28 15.52
N LYS A 283 -32.46 -1.86 15.06
CA LYS A 283 -32.26 -1.13 13.80
C LYS A 283 -31.23 -1.83 12.92
N VAL A 284 -31.71 -2.39 11.82
CA VAL A 284 -30.90 -3.12 10.85
C VAL A 284 -30.63 -2.28 9.60
N LEU A 285 -29.38 -2.28 9.15
CA LEU A 285 -29.01 -1.80 7.82
C LEU A 285 -29.00 -2.99 6.86
N LEU A 286 -29.77 -2.95 5.78
CA LEU A 286 -29.92 -4.04 4.83
C LEU A 286 -29.50 -3.59 3.42
N GLN A 287 -28.38 -4.09 2.93
CA GLN A 287 -27.99 -3.91 1.53
C GLN A 287 -28.59 -5.05 0.69
N VAL A 288 -29.20 -4.72 -0.44
CA VAL A 288 -29.81 -5.69 -1.37
C VAL A 288 -29.36 -5.45 -2.80
N ASP A 289 -29.18 -6.54 -3.55
CA ASP A 289 -28.91 -6.50 -4.99
C ASP A 289 -29.25 -7.83 -5.68
N TYR A 290 -29.36 -7.81 -7.01
CA TYR A 290 -29.35 -9.02 -7.82
C TYR A 290 -27.93 -9.36 -8.25
N ALA A 291 -27.48 -10.56 -7.92
CA ALA A 291 -26.31 -11.10 -8.61
C ALA A 291 -26.68 -11.40 -10.07
N GLU A 292 -25.68 -11.36 -10.96
CA GLU A 292 -25.88 -11.79 -12.36
C GLU A 292 -26.55 -13.18 -12.41
N ASN A 293 -27.37 -13.45 -13.41
CA ASN A 293 -28.05 -14.74 -13.49
C ASN A 293 -27.02 -15.89 -13.59
N PHE A 294 -27.26 -16.98 -12.86
CA PHE A 294 -26.41 -18.16 -12.90
C PHE A 294 -26.87 -19.10 -14.01
N ALA A 295 -25.98 -19.38 -14.96
CA ALA A 295 -26.20 -20.40 -15.97
C ALA A 295 -25.94 -21.78 -15.34
N MET A 296 -26.95 -22.65 -15.32
CA MET A 296 -26.78 -24.03 -14.84
C MET A 296 -26.06 -24.88 -15.88
N ASP A 297 -24.75 -24.76 -15.93
CA ASP A 297 -23.94 -25.64 -16.78
C ASP A 297 -23.81 -27.02 -16.13
N GLN A 298 -23.95 -28.06 -16.95
CA GLN A 298 -23.67 -29.44 -16.56
C GLN A 298 -22.24 -29.80 -16.92
N GLN A 299 -21.58 -30.60 -16.08
CA GLN A 299 -20.32 -31.23 -16.46
C GLN A 299 -20.58 -32.21 -17.60
N ASP A 300 -19.67 -32.25 -18.58
CA ASP A 300 -19.78 -33.08 -19.79
C ASP A 300 -20.97 -32.72 -20.72
N ALA A 301 -21.45 -31.46 -20.64
CA ALA A 301 -22.52 -30.96 -21.51
C ALA A 301 -22.14 -31.05 -23.00
N ILE A 302 -23.02 -31.66 -23.80
CA ILE A 302 -22.89 -31.76 -25.25
C ILE A 302 -22.95 -30.35 -25.85
N GLN A 303 -22.24 -30.10 -26.96
CA GLN A 303 -22.14 -28.79 -27.61
C GLN A 303 -23.51 -28.12 -27.88
N SER A 304 -24.59 -28.90 -28.06
CA SER A 304 -25.96 -28.41 -28.24
C SER A 304 -26.58 -27.75 -26.99
N THR A 305 -26.11 -28.10 -25.79
CA THR A 305 -26.62 -27.57 -24.52
C THR A 305 -26.19 -26.12 -24.27
N TYR A 306 -25.11 -25.66 -24.93
CA TYR A 306 -24.58 -24.29 -24.81
C TYR A 306 -25.60 -23.19 -25.17
N TRP A 307 -26.58 -23.49 -26.03
CA TRP A 307 -27.57 -22.51 -26.49
C TRP A 307 -28.86 -22.48 -25.65
N ASN A 308 -29.04 -23.42 -24.72
CA ASN A 308 -30.30 -23.58 -23.98
C ASN A 308 -30.08 -23.83 -22.48
N THR A 309 -29.08 -23.14 -21.89
CA THR A 309 -28.81 -23.26 -20.46
C THR A 309 -29.89 -22.55 -19.65
N ARG A 310 -30.60 -23.31 -18.80
CA ARG A 310 -31.57 -22.73 -17.86
C ARG A 310 -30.83 -21.80 -16.91
N MET A 311 -31.25 -20.54 -16.87
CA MET A 311 -30.70 -19.54 -15.98
C MET A 311 -31.49 -19.47 -14.68
N LEU A 312 -30.80 -19.23 -13.58
CA LEU A 312 -31.38 -18.93 -12.27
C LEU A 312 -31.07 -17.50 -11.88
N SER A 313 -32.03 -16.83 -11.25
CA SER A 313 -31.79 -15.54 -10.60
C SER A 313 -31.37 -15.76 -9.15
N ILE A 314 -30.47 -14.90 -8.66
CA ILE A 314 -29.99 -14.95 -7.29
C ILE A 314 -30.15 -13.55 -6.70
N PHE A 315 -31.10 -13.40 -5.79
CA PHE A 315 -31.29 -12.19 -5.00
C PHE A 315 -30.39 -12.27 -3.76
N THR A 316 -29.52 -11.29 -3.60
CA THR A 316 -28.53 -11.25 -2.52
C THR A 316 -28.86 -10.12 -1.56
N ALA A 317 -28.70 -10.39 -0.26
CA ALA A 317 -28.85 -9.38 0.76
C ALA A 317 -27.86 -9.58 1.89
N HIS A 318 -27.45 -8.48 2.51
CA HIS A 318 -26.60 -8.50 3.69
C HIS A 318 -27.13 -7.50 4.73
N ALA A 319 -27.36 -8.01 5.94
CA ALA A 319 -27.90 -7.28 7.07
C ALA A 319 -26.81 -7.04 8.12
N TRP A 320 -26.58 -5.78 8.48
CA TRP A 320 -25.77 -5.38 9.63
C TRP A 320 -26.68 -5.14 10.84
N CYS A 321 -26.34 -5.77 11.96
CA CYS A 321 -27.13 -5.76 13.20
C CYS A 321 -26.18 -5.75 14.42
N GLY A 322 -25.56 -4.60 14.69
CA GLY A 322 -24.63 -4.44 15.81
C GLY A 322 -23.47 -5.44 15.75
N ALA A 323 -23.47 -6.42 16.67
CA ALA A 323 -22.43 -7.45 16.72
C ALA A 323 -22.63 -8.60 15.71
N ASN A 324 -23.86 -8.81 15.22
CA ASN A 324 -24.21 -9.92 14.34
C ASN A 324 -24.48 -9.43 12.92
N ASN A 325 -24.03 -10.18 11.92
CA ASN A 325 -24.32 -9.88 10.51
C ASN A 325 -24.94 -11.12 9.85
N TYR A 326 -25.93 -10.89 8.99
CA TYR A 326 -26.65 -11.96 8.30
C TYR A 326 -26.54 -11.80 6.78
N SER A 327 -26.19 -12.89 6.10
CA SER A 327 -26.10 -12.93 4.64
C SER A 327 -27.20 -13.82 4.09
N PHE A 328 -27.87 -13.36 3.02
CA PHE A 328 -28.94 -14.08 2.35
C PHE A 328 -28.63 -14.22 0.86
N ALA A 329 -28.93 -15.39 0.32
CA ALA A 329 -28.95 -15.66 -1.10
C ALA A 329 -30.23 -16.45 -1.42
N LEU A 330 -31.19 -15.80 -2.07
CA LEU A 330 -32.46 -16.39 -2.47
C LEU A 330 -32.39 -16.75 -3.95
N VAL A 331 -32.64 -18.01 -4.25
CA VAL A 331 -32.57 -18.55 -5.61
C VAL A 331 -33.98 -18.67 -6.17
N SER A 332 -34.17 -18.24 -7.41
CA SER A 332 -35.44 -18.35 -8.13
C SER A 332 -35.21 -18.76 -9.58
N ASP A 333 -36.14 -19.54 -10.13
CA ASP A 333 -36.17 -19.87 -11.56
C ASP A 333 -36.81 -18.76 -12.40
N ASN A 334 -37.44 -17.77 -11.75
CA ASN A 334 -37.89 -16.56 -12.41
C ASN A 334 -36.73 -15.57 -12.58
N VAL A 335 -36.36 -15.29 -13.83
CA VAL A 335 -35.26 -14.39 -14.21
C VAL A 335 -35.71 -12.98 -14.66
N THR A 336 -37.00 -12.65 -14.52
CA THR A 336 -37.53 -11.34 -14.94
C THR A 336 -37.04 -10.17 -14.08
N HIS A 337 -36.59 -10.47 -12.85
CA HIS A 337 -36.21 -9.49 -11.82
C HIS A 337 -37.31 -8.45 -11.55
N ASP A 338 -38.57 -8.84 -11.76
CA ASP A 338 -39.69 -7.92 -11.68
C ASP A 338 -40.02 -7.50 -10.24
N LYS A 339 -40.92 -6.52 -10.15
CA LYS A 339 -41.44 -5.98 -8.88
C LYS A 339 -42.06 -7.03 -7.95
N TYR A 340 -42.61 -8.12 -8.49
CA TYR A 340 -43.25 -9.17 -7.69
C TYR A 340 -42.19 -10.07 -7.07
N CYS A 341 -41.18 -10.45 -7.85
CA CYS A 341 -40.03 -11.21 -7.38
C CYS A 341 -39.26 -10.44 -6.29
N VAL A 342 -39.03 -9.14 -6.50
CA VAL A 342 -38.42 -8.27 -5.48
C VAL A 342 -39.24 -8.25 -4.19
N ALA A 343 -40.56 -8.04 -4.28
CA ALA A 343 -41.44 -8.03 -3.11
C ALA A 343 -41.39 -9.35 -2.33
N ALA A 344 -41.46 -10.48 -3.04
CA ALA A 344 -41.40 -11.81 -2.42
C ALA A 344 -40.05 -12.06 -1.73
N CYS A 345 -38.94 -11.68 -2.38
CA CYS A 345 -37.61 -11.81 -1.80
C CYS A 345 -37.46 -10.98 -0.52
N LEU A 346 -37.87 -9.71 -0.57
CA LEU A 346 -37.80 -8.81 0.58
C LEU A 346 -38.69 -9.33 1.73
N ASN A 347 -39.90 -9.83 1.44
CA ASN A 347 -40.79 -10.37 2.45
C ASN A 347 -40.19 -11.59 3.16
N ASN A 348 -39.57 -12.50 2.41
CA ASN A 348 -38.86 -13.66 2.96
C ASN A 348 -37.68 -13.23 3.86
N ILE A 349 -36.91 -12.23 3.43
CA ILE A 349 -35.77 -11.71 4.20
C ILE A 349 -36.27 -11.08 5.51
N ILE A 350 -37.28 -10.20 5.46
CA ILE A 350 -37.81 -9.55 6.67
C ILE A 350 -38.38 -10.59 7.63
N THR A 351 -39.12 -11.57 7.12
CA THR A 351 -39.68 -12.66 7.95
C THR A 351 -38.55 -13.42 8.66
N LYS A 352 -37.45 -13.71 7.96
CA LYS A 352 -36.28 -14.37 8.57
C LYS A 352 -35.54 -13.47 9.56
N LEU A 353 -35.38 -12.18 9.25
CA LEU A 353 -34.75 -11.23 10.17
C LEU A 353 -35.53 -11.10 11.47
N LYS A 354 -36.86 -11.05 11.43
CA LYS A 354 -37.70 -11.06 12.64
C LYS A 354 -37.59 -12.34 13.47
N GLN A 355 -37.35 -13.49 12.82
CA GLN A 355 -37.09 -14.73 13.55
C GLN A 355 -35.75 -14.69 14.28
N TYR A 356 -34.74 -14.02 13.72
CA TYR A 356 -33.43 -13.87 14.32
C TYR A 356 -33.38 -12.72 15.34
N LEU A 357 -34.17 -11.68 15.12
CA LEU A 357 -34.21 -10.43 15.87
C LEU A 357 -35.68 -10.12 16.22
N PRO A 358 -36.20 -10.67 17.33
CA PRO A 358 -37.61 -10.50 17.71
C PRO A 358 -37.98 -9.04 18.00
N ASP A 359 -37.02 -8.24 18.47
CA ASP A 359 -37.20 -6.83 18.85
C ASP A 359 -36.92 -5.85 17.70
N LEU A 360 -36.87 -6.33 16.46
CA LEU A 360 -36.62 -5.49 15.28
C LEU A 360 -37.73 -4.44 15.10
N GLU A 361 -37.36 -3.16 15.07
CA GLU A 361 -38.27 -2.02 14.95
C GLU A 361 -38.06 -1.24 13.63
N GLU A 362 -36.83 -1.19 13.12
CA GLU A 362 -36.45 -0.39 11.95
C GLU A 362 -35.53 -1.15 10.99
N ILE A 363 -35.79 -1.01 9.68
CA ILE A 363 -34.88 -1.47 8.61
C ILE A 363 -34.58 -0.31 7.67
N VAL A 364 -33.29 -0.05 7.48
CA VAL A 364 -32.78 0.92 6.50
C VAL A 364 -32.22 0.15 5.30
N PHE A 365 -32.84 0.28 4.14
CA PHE A 365 -32.40 -0.39 2.91
C PHE A 365 -31.38 0.43 2.13
N PHE A 366 -30.44 -0.26 1.50
CA PHE A 366 -29.54 0.26 0.48
C PHE A 366 -29.53 -0.64 -0.75
N SER A 367 -29.67 -0.06 -1.94
CA SER A 367 -29.56 -0.79 -3.21
C SER A 367 -28.89 0.05 -4.29
N ASP A 368 -28.55 -0.55 -5.43
CA ASP A 368 -28.25 0.23 -6.64
C ASP A 368 -29.53 0.88 -7.19
N GLY A 369 -29.36 1.93 -7.99
CA GLY A 369 -30.41 2.73 -8.58
C GLY A 369 -31.03 2.14 -9.85
N ALA A 370 -30.94 0.83 -10.08
CA ALA A 370 -31.46 0.17 -11.27
C ALA A 370 -32.98 0.33 -11.37
N ALA A 371 -33.45 1.06 -12.39
CA ALA A 371 -34.86 1.43 -12.53
C ALA A 371 -35.78 0.23 -12.82
N SER A 372 -35.27 -0.79 -13.51
CA SER A 372 -36.01 -2.04 -13.77
C SER A 372 -36.23 -2.88 -12.51
N GLN A 373 -35.43 -2.67 -11.46
CA GLN A 373 -35.41 -3.52 -10.26
C GLN A 373 -35.88 -2.77 -9.02
N PHE A 374 -35.11 -1.77 -8.57
CA PHE A 374 -35.32 -1.10 -7.29
C PHE A 374 -35.87 0.32 -7.46
N LYS A 375 -35.33 1.11 -8.38
CA LYS A 375 -35.70 2.53 -8.52
C LYS A 375 -36.97 2.71 -9.38
N GLN A 376 -38.09 2.16 -8.90
CA GLN A 376 -39.41 2.17 -9.55
C GLN A 376 -40.55 2.51 -8.59
N ARG A 377 -41.67 3.03 -9.12
CA ARG A 377 -42.86 3.42 -8.31
C ARG A 377 -43.42 2.31 -7.43
N TYR A 378 -43.30 1.05 -7.88
CA TYR A 378 -43.82 -0.11 -7.17
C TYR A 378 -43.03 -0.43 -5.90
N LEU A 379 -41.77 -0.02 -5.82
CA LEU A 379 -40.98 -0.16 -4.59
C LEU A 379 -41.64 0.60 -3.44
N LEU A 380 -42.09 1.84 -3.69
CA LEU A 380 -42.74 2.66 -2.67
C LEU A 380 -44.04 2.01 -2.17
N GLN A 381 -44.83 1.45 -3.08
CA GLN A 381 -46.05 0.71 -2.72
C GLN A 381 -45.74 -0.56 -1.92
N ASN A 382 -44.69 -1.29 -2.30
CA ASN A 382 -44.26 -2.47 -1.56
C ASN A 382 -43.81 -2.09 -0.15
N MET A 383 -43.04 -1.01 -0.01
CA MET A 383 -42.58 -0.51 1.28
C MET A 383 -43.73 -0.14 2.20
N THR A 384 -44.71 0.65 1.73
CA THR A 384 -45.85 1.06 2.57
C THR A 384 -46.66 -0.14 3.03
N ARG A 385 -46.88 -1.13 2.16
CA ARG A 385 -47.54 -2.38 2.54
C ARG A 385 -46.73 -3.16 3.58
N MET A 386 -45.43 -3.35 3.35
CA MET A 386 -44.55 -4.10 4.24
C MET A 386 -44.38 -3.43 5.61
N MET A 387 -44.40 -2.08 5.67
CA MET A 387 -44.41 -1.34 6.94
C MET A 387 -45.62 -1.70 7.80
N VAL A 388 -46.79 -1.86 7.19
CA VAL A 388 -48.03 -2.23 7.89
C VAL A 388 -48.05 -3.72 8.24
N GLU A 389 -47.76 -4.60 7.28
CA GLU A 389 -47.77 -6.07 7.47
C GLU A 389 -46.77 -6.51 8.54
N HIS A 390 -45.61 -5.83 8.61
CA HIS A 390 -44.56 -6.16 9.55
C HIS A 390 -44.50 -5.23 10.76
N THR A 391 -45.32 -4.18 10.84
CA THR A 391 -45.23 -3.19 11.92
C THR A 391 -43.79 -2.67 12.11
N LEU A 392 -43.11 -2.33 10.99
CA LEU A 392 -41.71 -1.88 10.96
C LEU A 392 -41.60 -0.47 10.37
N LYS A 393 -40.61 0.28 10.84
CA LYS A 393 -40.16 1.51 10.17
C LYS A 393 -39.21 1.13 9.03
N LEU A 394 -39.56 1.48 7.80
CA LEU A 394 -38.72 1.20 6.63
C LEU A 394 -38.25 2.51 6.00
N SER A 395 -36.96 2.60 5.68
CA SER A 395 -36.39 3.68 4.86
C SER A 395 -35.54 3.09 3.74
N TRP A 396 -35.43 3.78 2.60
CA TRP A 396 -34.70 3.27 1.44
C TRP A 396 -33.77 4.32 0.86
N ASN A 397 -32.49 3.95 0.75
CA ASN A 397 -31.43 4.76 0.19
C ASN A 397 -30.86 4.08 -1.05
N PHE A 398 -30.29 4.88 -1.96
CA PHE A 398 -29.68 4.38 -3.18
C PHE A 398 -28.21 4.78 -3.23
N PHE A 399 -27.37 3.89 -3.74
CA PHE A 399 -26.02 4.24 -4.14
C PHE A 399 -26.03 5.05 -5.45
N ALA A 400 -24.97 5.81 -5.66
CA ALA A 400 -24.73 6.49 -6.92
C ALA A 400 -24.58 5.44 -8.03
N ILE A 401 -25.09 5.77 -9.22
CA ILE A 401 -25.08 4.88 -10.39
C ILE A 401 -23.66 4.31 -10.58
N SER A 402 -23.56 2.98 -10.73
CA SER A 402 -22.30 2.23 -10.90
C SER A 402 -21.37 2.16 -9.67
N HIS A 403 -21.82 2.60 -8.49
CA HIS A 403 -21.06 2.49 -7.23
C HIS A 403 -21.76 1.61 -6.18
N GLY A 404 -22.84 0.90 -6.55
CA GLY A 404 -23.56 -0.03 -5.65
C GLY A 404 -22.81 -1.32 -5.30
N LYS A 405 -21.60 -1.52 -5.85
CA LYS A 405 -20.82 -2.74 -5.60
C LYS A 405 -20.46 -2.90 -4.14
N GLY A 406 -20.75 -4.05 -3.57
CA GLY A 406 -20.57 -4.29 -2.14
C GLY A 406 -20.53 -5.75 -1.74
N VAL A 407 -20.92 -6.02 -0.49
CA VAL A 407 -20.90 -7.36 0.09
C VAL A 407 -21.89 -8.29 -0.61
N VAL A 408 -23.00 -7.74 -1.12
CA VAL A 408 -24.03 -8.45 -1.88
C VAL A 408 -23.48 -9.11 -3.16
N ASP A 409 -22.60 -8.43 -3.91
CA ASP A 409 -21.90 -9.04 -5.06
C ASP A 409 -21.02 -10.22 -4.64
N ALA A 410 -20.32 -10.08 -3.51
CA ALA A 410 -19.43 -11.11 -2.99
C ALA A 410 -20.22 -12.36 -2.56
N ILE A 411 -21.39 -12.18 -1.95
CA ILE A 411 -22.31 -13.28 -1.62
C ILE A 411 -22.72 -14.02 -2.90
N GLY A 412 -23.18 -13.29 -3.91
CA GLY A 412 -23.59 -13.88 -5.19
C GLY A 412 -22.45 -14.61 -5.88
N GLY A 413 -21.26 -14.01 -5.96
CA GLY A 413 -20.08 -14.62 -6.55
C GLY A 413 -19.63 -15.89 -5.81
N MET A 414 -19.65 -15.87 -4.48
CA MET A 414 -19.26 -17.00 -3.64
C MET A 414 -20.22 -18.18 -3.80
N VAL A 415 -21.54 -17.93 -3.75
CA VAL A 415 -22.57 -18.97 -3.93
C VAL A 415 -22.40 -19.65 -5.28
N LYS A 416 -22.28 -18.87 -6.37
CA LYS A 416 -22.04 -19.41 -7.72
C LYS A 416 -20.76 -20.22 -7.79
N GLN A 417 -19.69 -19.74 -7.18
CA GLN A 417 -18.40 -20.40 -7.18
C GLN A 417 -18.44 -21.75 -6.43
N MET A 418 -19.13 -21.83 -5.30
CA MET A 418 -19.31 -23.08 -4.56
C MET A 418 -20.09 -24.09 -5.40
N VAL A 419 -21.23 -23.68 -5.96
CA VAL A 419 -22.07 -24.55 -6.82
C VAL A 419 -21.25 -25.02 -8.02
N TRP A 420 -20.54 -24.13 -8.70
CA TRP A 420 -19.66 -24.47 -9.82
C TRP A 420 -18.59 -25.49 -9.43
N LYS A 421 -17.94 -25.31 -8.29
CA LYS A 421 -16.91 -26.23 -7.79
C LYS A 421 -17.49 -27.62 -7.51
N GLU A 422 -18.68 -27.69 -6.89
CA GLU A 422 -19.34 -28.97 -6.63
C GLU A 422 -19.77 -29.67 -7.92
N ILE A 423 -20.32 -28.94 -8.89
CA ILE A 423 -20.64 -29.46 -10.24
C ILE A 423 -19.40 -30.05 -10.90
N MET A 424 -18.28 -29.31 -10.91
CA MET A 424 -17.07 -29.75 -11.60
C MET A 424 -16.31 -30.89 -10.92
N THR A 425 -16.47 -31.04 -9.60
CA THR A 425 -15.76 -32.06 -8.82
C THR A 425 -16.52 -33.39 -8.69
N LYS A 426 -17.71 -33.53 -9.31
CA LYS A 426 -18.58 -34.73 -9.26
C LYS A 426 -18.90 -35.23 -7.85
N LYS A 427 -18.74 -34.41 -6.81
CA LYS A 427 -18.90 -34.86 -5.41
C LYS A 427 -20.34 -35.17 -5.03
N GLN A 428 -21.31 -34.58 -5.73
CA GLN A 428 -22.74 -34.87 -5.55
C GLN A 428 -23.48 -34.89 -6.90
N CYS A 429 -23.24 -35.94 -7.67
CA CYS A 429 -24.20 -36.40 -8.68
C CYS A 429 -24.27 -37.94 -8.59
N ARG A 430 -24.77 -38.43 -7.46
CA ARG A 430 -25.41 -39.73 -7.35
C ARG A 430 -26.81 -39.48 -6.82
N SER A 431 -27.76 -39.38 -7.74
CA SER A 431 -29.18 -39.55 -7.46
C SER A 431 -29.45 -40.93 -6.90
#